data_AF-A0A1F9US50-F1
#
_entry.id   AF-A0A1F9US50-F1
#
_cell.length_a   1.000
_cell.length_b   1.000
_cell.length_c   1.000
_cell.angle_alpha   90.00
_cell.angle_beta   90.00
_cell.angle_gamma   90.00
#
_symmetry.space_group_name_H-M   'P 1'
#
loop_
_entity.id
_entity.type
_entity.pdbx_description
1 polymer ?
#
loop_
_entity_poly.entity_id
_entity_poly.type
_entity_poly.pdbx_seq_one_letter_code
_entity_poly.pdbx_strand_id
1 'polypeptide(L)'
;MLWDELRQWVDRSLAPWARQQGLADLPAYALEEPPGGIDADAACNIALLLAKALKKPPRALAQELQQTLEAAAPELVESITVAGAGFLNFRFSSACLYREMQAVLHERERYGRSTEGEGKKVLLEFVSANPTGPLHVGHGRGAALGDSLGLILSHLGYAVAREYYVNDAGNQVRLLAESVRARCLELAGKHLDLPAEGYHGDYVKDIAEDFRQSHADGMEDLSAILSFSLRRMLQGIEKDLDDFGVRFDAWFSEASVIQKGLVEKYVQALKDRGCIQEYENAVWFVAPGEEGAEKDKDRVLRRKDGRWTYFATDVAYHADKFERGYERLIDIWGADHHGYVPRVKSSLQALGFDADRLHVVLYQLVSLLRGGAPVSMSKRSGDFITLREVLDEVGRDACRFFFALRGPNTALEFDLELAKKHTEENPVYYLQYAHARICSIFREAVKSKSGGSDLTLSLLKEK
;
A
#
# COMPACT_ATOMS: atom_id res chain seq x y z
N MET A 1 -17.12 10.07 10.57
CA MET A 1 -18.54 10.19 10.98
C MET A 1 -18.78 11.41 11.85
N LEU A 2 -18.50 11.41 13.17
CA LEU A 2 -18.73 12.61 14.01
C LEU A 2 -17.95 13.86 13.58
N TRP A 3 -16.70 13.70 13.14
CA TRP A 3 -15.89 14.81 12.60
C TRP A 3 -16.46 15.39 11.30
N ASP A 4 -17.01 14.54 10.44
CA ASP A 4 -17.65 14.97 9.19
C ASP A 4 -18.99 15.65 9.46
N GLU A 5 -19.78 15.11 10.39
CA GLU A 5 -20.99 15.76 10.90
C GLU A 5 -20.68 17.15 11.49
N LEU A 6 -19.60 17.25 12.29
CA LEU A 6 -19.16 18.51 12.87
C LEU A 6 -18.79 19.52 11.77
N ARG A 7 -17.99 19.09 10.78
CA ARG A 7 -17.60 19.94 9.65
C ARG A 7 -18.83 20.41 8.85
N GLN A 8 -19.71 19.48 8.47
CA GLN A 8 -20.93 19.82 7.72
C GLN A 8 -21.85 20.76 8.50
N TRP A 9 -21.96 20.57 9.82
CA TRP A 9 -22.73 21.46 10.68
C TRP A 9 -22.10 22.84 10.79
N VAL A 10 -20.78 22.95 10.98
CA VAL A 10 -20.05 24.23 11.00
C VAL A 10 -20.27 24.96 9.67
N ASP A 11 -20.07 24.28 8.54
CA ASP A 11 -20.23 24.86 7.21
C ASP A 11 -21.65 25.38 6.99
N ARG A 12 -22.66 24.55 7.30
CA ARG A 12 -24.08 24.91 7.14
C ARG A 12 -24.48 26.07 8.04
N SER A 13 -24.00 26.08 9.28
CA SER A 13 -24.36 27.09 10.28
C SER A 13 -23.70 28.44 10.02
N LEU A 14 -22.47 28.43 9.50
CA LEU A 14 -21.73 29.66 9.21
C LEU A 14 -21.94 30.18 7.78
N ALA A 15 -22.48 29.39 6.85
CA ALA A 15 -22.75 29.85 5.49
C ALA A 15 -23.66 31.10 5.41
N PRO A 16 -24.78 31.21 6.16
CA PRO A 16 -25.59 32.43 6.19
C PRO A 16 -24.81 33.64 6.74
N TRP A 17 -24.03 33.43 7.80
CA TRP A 17 -23.20 34.46 8.40
C TRP A 17 -22.13 34.94 7.41
N ALA A 18 -21.46 34.03 6.70
CA ALA A 18 -20.43 34.35 5.71
C ALA A 18 -20.99 35.24 4.59
N ARG A 19 -22.18 34.91 4.08
CA ARG A 19 -22.88 35.71 3.07
C ARG A 19 -23.21 37.12 3.57
N GLN A 20 -23.62 37.27 4.84
CA GLN A 20 -23.86 38.58 5.45
C GLN A 20 -22.59 39.44 5.56
N GLN A 21 -21.43 38.80 5.73
CA GLN A 21 -20.13 39.49 5.72
C GLN A 21 -19.59 39.74 4.29
N GLY A 22 -20.35 39.41 3.24
CA GLY A 22 -19.95 39.60 1.84
C GLY A 22 -18.95 38.55 1.32
N LEU A 23 -18.83 37.40 1.98
CA LEU A 23 -18.00 36.29 1.54
C LEU A 23 -18.79 35.36 0.61
N ALA A 24 -18.17 34.93 -0.49
CA ALA A 24 -18.75 33.91 -1.37
C ALA A 24 -18.81 32.55 -0.67
N ASP A 25 -17.70 32.14 -0.06
CA ASP A 25 -17.53 30.87 0.65
C ASP A 25 -16.68 31.05 1.91
N LEU A 26 -16.72 30.04 2.78
CA LEU A 26 -15.79 29.92 3.90
C LEU A 26 -14.39 29.53 3.40
N PRO A 27 -13.31 30.00 4.06
CA PRO A 27 -11.96 29.53 3.74
C PRO A 27 -11.82 28.05 4.11
N ALA A 28 -10.91 27.34 3.46
CA ALA A 28 -10.53 25.99 3.88
C ALA A 28 -9.91 26.06 5.29
N TYR A 29 -10.62 25.52 6.28
CA TYR A 29 -10.21 25.49 7.68
C TYR A 29 -9.91 24.08 8.17
N ALA A 30 -9.10 24.01 9.22
CA ALA A 30 -8.74 22.79 9.89
C ALA A 30 -9.70 22.50 11.05
N LEU A 31 -10.08 21.23 11.19
CA LEU A 31 -10.68 20.65 12.39
C LEU A 31 -9.74 19.55 12.83
N GLU A 32 -9.12 19.70 13.99
CA GLU A 32 -8.04 18.85 14.47
C GLU A 32 -8.22 18.52 15.95
N GLU A 33 -7.59 17.44 16.42
CA GLU A 33 -7.53 17.14 17.85
C GLU A 33 -6.75 18.25 18.57
N PRO A 34 -7.30 18.83 19.65
CA PRO A 34 -6.61 19.89 20.38
C PRO A 34 -5.35 19.35 21.08
N PRO A 35 -4.31 20.20 21.26
CA PRO A 35 -3.16 19.84 22.09
C PRO A 35 -3.57 19.37 23.49
N GLY A 36 -2.77 18.46 24.06
CA GLY A 36 -3.01 17.93 25.40
C GLY A 36 -3.18 19.03 26.47
N GLY A 37 -4.14 18.81 27.38
CA GLY A 37 -4.48 19.77 28.45
C GLY A 37 -5.58 20.77 28.09
N ILE A 38 -6.12 20.71 26.86
CA ILE A 38 -7.32 21.46 26.47
C ILE A 38 -8.55 20.57 26.67
N ASP A 39 -9.54 21.06 27.40
CA ASP A 39 -10.81 20.37 27.66
C ASP A 39 -11.77 20.51 26.47
N ALA A 40 -11.45 19.85 25.36
CA ALA A 40 -12.24 19.82 24.13
C ALA A 40 -11.91 18.58 23.29
N ASP A 41 -12.82 18.20 22.39
CA ASP A 41 -12.66 17.06 21.49
C ASP A 41 -12.14 17.48 20.10
N ALA A 42 -12.43 18.72 19.69
CA ALA A 42 -11.96 19.27 18.41
C ALA A 42 -11.61 20.76 18.52
N ALA A 43 -10.61 21.20 17.76
CA ALA A 43 -10.22 22.60 17.61
C ALA A 43 -10.35 23.06 16.15
N CYS A 44 -10.84 24.29 15.94
CA CYS A 44 -11.04 24.89 14.64
C CYS A 44 -10.35 26.25 14.53
N ASN A 45 -9.63 26.45 13.42
CA ASN A 45 -8.87 27.67 13.15
C ASN A 45 -9.60 28.69 12.26
N ILE A 46 -10.87 28.47 11.93
CA ILE A 46 -11.60 29.27 10.92
C ILE A 46 -11.61 30.77 11.20
N ALA A 47 -11.71 31.18 12.47
CA ALA A 47 -11.71 32.60 12.85
C ALA A 47 -10.36 33.28 12.55
N LEU A 48 -9.24 32.55 12.69
CA LEU A 48 -7.91 33.07 12.37
C LEU A 48 -7.77 33.35 10.87
N LEU A 49 -8.34 32.49 10.03
CA LEU A 49 -8.31 32.61 8.57
C LEU A 49 -9.20 33.77 8.10
N LEU A 50 -10.40 33.88 8.67
CA LEU A 50 -11.36 34.93 8.34
C LEU A 50 -10.92 36.32 8.85
N ALA A 51 -10.17 36.40 9.94
CA ALA A 51 -9.71 37.66 10.52
C ALA A 51 -8.96 38.55 9.53
N LYS A 52 -8.11 37.95 8.69
CA LYS A 52 -7.36 38.66 7.64
C LYS A 52 -8.28 39.20 6.55
N ALA A 53 -9.24 38.39 6.09
CA ALA A 53 -10.19 38.78 5.05
C ALA A 53 -11.12 39.89 5.50
N LEU A 54 -11.61 39.81 6.74
CA LEU A 54 -12.59 40.75 7.31
C LEU A 54 -11.97 41.92 8.08
N LYS A 55 -10.63 41.95 8.22
CA LYS A 55 -9.88 42.96 9.00
C LYS A 55 -10.41 43.14 10.42
N LYS A 56 -10.85 42.05 11.06
CA LYS A 56 -11.37 42.00 12.43
C LYS A 56 -10.36 41.30 13.37
N PRO A 57 -10.29 41.65 14.66
CA PRO A 57 -9.48 40.91 15.63
C PRO A 57 -9.93 39.43 15.69
N PRO A 58 -9.03 38.44 15.58
CA PRO A 58 -9.45 37.04 15.44
C PRO A 58 -10.23 36.50 16.62
N ARG A 59 -9.90 36.91 17.85
CA ARG A 59 -10.63 36.51 19.06
C ARG A 59 -12.06 37.06 19.10
N ALA A 60 -12.26 38.30 18.67
CA ALA A 60 -13.60 38.89 18.57
C ALA A 60 -14.42 38.17 17.49
N LEU A 61 -13.78 37.81 16.38
CA LEU A 61 -14.41 37.03 15.33
C LEU A 61 -14.77 35.62 15.81
N ALA A 62 -13.90 34.96 16.56
CA ALA A 62 -14.20 33.66 17.17
C ALA A 62 -15.42 33.74 18.10
N GLN A 63 -15.58 34.81 18.90
CA GLN A 63 -16.76 35.01 19.72
C GLN A 63 -18.04 35.22 18.89
N GLU A 64 -17.96 35.97 17.79
CA GLU A 64 -19.07 36.17 16.85
C GLU A 64 -19.52 34.85 16.21
N LEU A 65 -18.55 34.03 15.77
CA LEU A 65 -18.80 32.71 15.20
C LEU A 65 -19.33 31.73 16.25
N GLN A 66 -18.79 31.75 17.47
CA GLN A 66 -19.27 30.96 18.60
C GLN A 66 -20.76 31.22 18.83
N GLN A 67 -21.17 32.48 18.94
CA GLN A 67 -22.59 32.84 19.13
C GLN A 67 -23.47 32.35 17.99
N THR A 68 -22.99 32.48 16.75
CA THR A 68 -23.71 31.98 15.56
C THR A 68 -23.90 30.47 15.62
N LEU A 69 -22.86 29.73 16.01
CA LEU A 69 -22.90 28.28 16.12
C LEU A 69 -23.77 27.81 17.30
N GLU A 70 -23.66 28.45 18.47
CA GLU A 70 -24.50 28.16 19.64
C GLU A 70 -25.98 28.40 19.36
N ALA A 71 -26.31 29.45 18.60
CA ALA A 71 -27.69 29.74 18.18
C ALA A 71 -28.27 28.66 17.26
N ALA A 72 -27.43 27.92 16.52
CA ALA A 72 -27.86 26.78 15.72
C ALA A 72 -28.19 25.54 16.57
N ALA A 73 -27.84 25.55 17.87
CA ALA A 73 -28.19 24.56 18.89
C ALA A 73 -28.09 23.08 18.43
N PRO A 74 -26.91 22.60 18.01
CA PRO A 74 -26.80 21.22 17.56
C PRO A 74 -26.92 20.25 18.74
N GLU A 75 -27.59 19.12 18.52
CA GLU A 75 -27.48 17.98 19.44
C GLU A 75 -26.04 17.43 19.50
N LEU A 76 -25.22 17.70 18.48
CA LEU A 76 -23.85 17.19 18.32
C LEU A 76 -22.86 17.75 19.36
N VAL A 77 -23.01 19.01 19.78
CA VAL A 77 -22.00 19.75 20.55
C VAL A 77 -22.60 20.18 21.89
N GLU A 78 -21.92 19.84 22.99
CA GLU A 78 -22.27 20.28 24.35
C GLU A 78 -21.83 21.71 24.62
N SER A 79 -20.61 22.07 24.21
CA SER A 79 -20.07 23.41 24.41
C SER A 79 -19.08 23.80 23.33
N ILE A 80 -19.02 25.11 23.09
CA ILE A 80 -18.04 25.74 22.22
C ILE A 80 -17.28 26.75 23.09
N THR A 81 -15.95 26.76 23.03
CA THR A 81 -15.14 27.72 23.78
C THR A 81 -14.13 28.39 22.87
N VAL A 82 -13.87 29.68 23.12
CA VAL A 82 -12.83 30.43 22.40
C VAL A 82 -11.52 30.35 23.17
N ALA A 83 -10.51 29.77 22.55
CA ALA A 83 -9.19 29.60 23.15
C ALA A 83 -8.09 30.43 22.45
N GLY A 84 -7.10 30.84 23.23
CA GLY A 84 -5.89 31.49 22.75
C GLY A 84 -6.15 32.68 21.81
N ALA A 85 -5.57 32.61 20.61
CA ALA A 85 -5.63 33.66 19.60
C ALA A 85 -6.98 33.76 18.86
N GLY A 86 -7.90 32.81 19.06
CA GLY A 86 -9.17 32.74 18.32
C GLY A 86 -9.50 31.35 17.77
N PHE A 87 -9.05 30.29 18.43
CA PHE A 87 -9.50 28.93 18.10
C PHE A 87 -10.90 28.70 18.67
N LEU A 88 -11.74 28.00 17.91
CA LEU A 88 -13.02 27.48 18.38
C LEU A 88 -12.83 26.03 18.80
N ASN A 89 -13.00 25.75 20.08
CA ASN A 89 -12.89 24.42 20.64
C ASN A 89 -14.29 23.85 20.86
N PHE A 90 -14.53 22.62 20.41
CA PHE A 90 -15.82 21.94 20.49
C PHE A 90 -15.72 20.76 21.44
N ARG A 91 -16.72 20.63 22.31
CA ARG A 91 -16.95 19.43 23.12
C ARG A 91 -18.17 18.69 22.59
N PHE A 92 -18.03 17.43 22.23
CA PHE A 92 -19.13 16.59 21.78
C PHE A 92 -20.11 16.32 22.93
N SER A 93 -21.41 16.30 22.61
CA SER A 93 -22.44 15.96 23.59
C SER A 93 -22.39 14.48 23.96
N SER A 94 -22.81 14.12 25.18
CA SER A 94 -22.93 12.71 25.54
C SER A 94 -23.94 11.98 24.64
N ALA A 95 -24.97 12.69 24.17
CA ALA A 95 -25.99 12.12 23.29
C ALA A 95 -25.39 11.64 21.97
N CYS A 96 -24.53 12.43 21.32
CA CYS A 96 -23.91 12.01 20.06
C CYS A 96 -22.90 10.87 20.28
N LEU A 97 -22.15 10.88 21.38
CA LEU A 97 -21.25 9.78 21.74
C LEU A 97 -22.02 8.48 21.99
N TYR A 98 -23.15 8.53 22.70
CA TYR A 98 -24.00 7.35 22.93
C TYR A 98 -24.62 6.83 21.64
N ARG A 99 -25.06 7.73 20.75
CA ARG A 99 -25.55 7.35 19.42
C ARG A 99 -24.46 6.64 18.62
N GLU A 100 -23.22 7.15 18.66
CA GLU A 100 -22.09 6.51 17.99
C GLU A 100 -21.77 5.13 18.59
N MET A 101 -21.79 5.00 19.92
CA MET A 101 -21.64 3.71 20.59
C MET A 101 -22.73 2.71 20.18
N GLN A 102 -23.99 3.16 20.04
CA GLN A 102 -25.07 2.32 19.52
C GLN A 102 -24.80 1.88 18.09
N ALA A 103 -24.28 2.77 17.24
CA ALA A 103 -23.89 2.44 15.87
C ALA A 103 -22.80 1.36 15.85
N VAL A 104 -21.73 1.52 16.65
CA VAL A 104 -20.66 0.51 16.79
C VAL A 104 -21.22 -0.87 17.19
N LEU A 105 -22.13 -0.91 18.18
CA LEU A 105 -22.73 -2.15 18.67
C LEU A 105 -23.69 -2.80 17.64
N HIS A 106 -24.39 -1.98 16.86
CA HIS A 106 -25.32 -2.44 15.84
C HIS A 106 -24.60 -2.92 14.57
N GLU A 107 -23.63 -2.16 14.09
CA GLU A 107 -22.91 -2.41 12.84
C GLU A 107 -21.82 -3.47 12.99
N ARG A 108 -21.20 -3.57 14.17
CA ARG A 108 -20.16 -4.57 14.52
C ARG A 108 -19.01 -4.55 13.52
N GLU A 109 -18.74 -5.65 12.83
CA GLU A 109 -17.70 -5.79 11.82
C GLU A 109 -17.89 -4.84 10.62
N ARG A 110 -19.10 -4.29 10.44
CA ARG A 110 -19.39 -3.31 9.39
C ARG A 110 -19.20 -1.87 9.84
N TYR A 111 -18.87 -1.63 11.10
CA TYR A 111 -18.66 -0.28 11.60
C TYR A 111 -17.51 0.41 10.84
N GLY A 112 -17.72 1.68 10.50
CA GLY A 112 -16.77 2.46 9.70
C GLY A 112 -16.74 2.07 8.22
N ARG A 113 -17.62 1.18 7.75
CA ARG A 113 -17.79 0.88 6.32
C ARG A 113 -18.44 2.07 5.63
N SER A 114 -18.00 2.39 4.42
CA SER A 114 -18.54 3.49 3.61
C SER A 114 -18.98 3.01 2.23
N THR A 115 -19.83 3.81 1.57
CA THR A 115 -20.24 3.64 0.17
C THR A 115 -19.56 4.63 -0.77
N GLU A 116 -18.58 5.40 -0.27
CA GLU A 116 -17.83 6.39 -1.07
C GLU A 116 -17.19 5.80 -2.33
N GLY A 117 -16.77 4.54 -2.25
CA GLY A 117 -16.17 3.78 -3.34
C GLY A 117 -17.16 3.06 -4.26
N GLU A 118 -18.47 3.12 -4.02
CA GLU A 118 -19.44 2.35 -4.81
C GLU A 118 -19.36 2.69 -6.30
N GLY A 119 -19.31 1.65 -7.14
CA GLY A 119 -19.15 1.77 -8.59
C GLY A 119 -17.74 2.11 -9.06
N LYS A 120 -16.80 2.38 -8.14
CA LYS A 120 -15.41 2.73 -8.45
C LYS A 120 -14.50 1.53 -8.33
N LYS A 121 -13.70 1.28 -9.37
CA LYS A 121 -12.77 0.15 -9.44
C LYS A 121 -11.35 0.61 -9.16
N VAL A 122 -10.62 -0.16 -8.36
CA VAL A 122 -9.20 0.08 -8.06
C VAL A 122 -8.39 -1.15 -8.44
N LEU A 123 -7.33 -0.97 -9.22
CA LEU A 123 -6.30 -1.99 -9.38
C LEU A 123 -5.17 -1.69 -8.40
N LEU A 124 -4.81 -2.68 -7.60
CA LEU A 124 -3.76 -2.58 -6.61
C LEU A 124 -2.67 -3.62 -6.91
N GLU A 125 -1.53 -3.15 -7.41
CA GLU A 125 -0.36 -3.99 -7.68
C GLU A 125 0.67 -3.84 -6.55
N PHE A 126 1.15 -4.98 -6.04
CA PHE A 126 2.16 -4.99 -4.99
C PHE A 126 2.91 -6.33 -4.94
N VAL A 127 4.04 -6.34 -4.22
CA VAL A 127 5.03 -7.43 -4.15
C VAL A 127 5.80 -7.61 -5.46
N SER A 128 5.14 -8.07 -6.53
CA SER A 128 5.68 -8.20 -7.90
C SER A 128 7.16 -8.65 -7.98
N ALA A 129 7.57 -9.56 -7.10
CA ALA A 129 8.93 -10.05 -7.03
C ALA A 129 9.20 -11.02 -8.19
N ASN A 130 10.41 -10.98 -8.73
CA ASN A 130 10.79 -11.86 -9.83
C ASN A 130 10.74 -13.33 -9.36
N PRO A 131 10.20 -14.27 -10.17
CA PRO A 131 10.10 -15.69 -9.84
C PRO A 131 11.45 -16.42 -9.97
N THR A 132 12.54 -15.76 -9.59
CA THR A 132 13.91 -16.26 -9.70
C THR A 132 14.61 -16.42 -8.36
N GLY A 133 13.96 -16.03 -7.27
CA GLY A 133 14.39 -16.30 -5.90
C GLY A 133 13.22 -16.24 -4.92
N PRO A 134 13.39 -16.76 -3.69
CA PRO A 134 12.36 -16.69 -2.66
C PRO A 134 12.10 -15.22 -2.25
N LEU A 135 10.91 -14.97 -1.70
CA LEU A 135 10.62 -13.65 -1.15
C LEU A 135 11.55 -13.37 0.04
N HIS A 136 12.16 -12.19 0.10
CA HIS A 136 12.84 -11.67 1.28
C HIS A 136 11.94 -10.75 2.12
N VAL A 137 12.40 -10.38 3.32
CA VAL A 137 11.66 -9.51 4.26
C VAL A 137 11.17 -8.19 3.67
N GLY A 138 11.94 -7.56 2.76
CA GLY A 138 11.52 -6.33 2.07
C GLY A 138 10.19 -6.48 1.31
N HIS A 139 9.97 -7.62 0.65
CA HIS A 139 8.71 -7.93 -0.02
C HIS A 139 7.57 -8.08 0.99
N GLY A 140 7.85 -8.59 2.19
CA GLY A 140 6.89 -8.67 3.29
C GLY A 140 6.31 -7.30 3.68
N ARG A 141 7.12 -6.24 3.63
CA ARG A 141 6.63 -4.88 3.88
C ARG A 141 5.68 -4.40 2.79
N GLY A 142 6.05 -4.58 1.52
CA GLY A 142 5.17 -4.30 0.38
C GLY A 142 3.86 -5.09 0.46
N ALA A 143 3.94 -6.37 0.83
CA ALA A 143 2.80 -7.27 1.03
C ALA A 143 1.84 -6.76 2.14
N ALA A 144 2.38 -6.40 3.30
CA ALA A 144 1.59 -5.91 4.43
C ALA A 144 0.89 -4.58 4.10
N LEU A 145 1.60 -3.65 3.46
CA LEU A 145 1.05 -2.35 3.06
C LEU A 145 -0.05 -2.50 2.00
N GLY A 146 0.21 -3.29 0.95
CA GLY A 146 -0.74 -3.51 -0.13
C GLY A 146 -2.01 -4.20 0.32
N ASP A 147 -1.89 -5.30 1.05
CA ASP A 147 -3.08 -5.99 1.51
C ASP A 147 -3.90 -5.14 2.50
N SER A 148 -3.24 -4.42 3.41
CA SER A 148 -3.94 -3.51 4.34
C SER A 148 -4.67 -2.38 3.60
N LEU A 149 -4.04 -1.77 2.59
CA LEU A 149 -4.68 -0.75 1.77
C LEU A 149 -5.87 -1.33 0.99
N GLY A 150 -5.72 -2.53 0.42
CA GLY A 150 -6.81 -3.21 -0.28
C GLY A 150 -8.00 -3.52 0.62
N LEU A 151 -7.75 -3.93 1.87
CA LEU A 151 -8.79 -4.15 2.88
C LEU A 151 -9.50 -2.85 3.25
N ILE A 152 -8.76 -1.76 3.48
CA ILE A 152 -9.34 -0.44 3.79
C ILE A 152 -10.19 0.06 2.62
N LEU A 153 -9.68 0.01 1.39
CA LEU A 153 -10.42 0.44 0.20
C LEU A 153 -11.70 -0.40 -0.01
N SER A 154 -11.62 -1.72 0.23
CA SER A 154 -12.80 -2.59 0.17
C SER A 154 -13.84 -2.21 1.24
N HIS A 155 -13.39 -1.87 2.45
CA HIS A 155 -14.24 -1.37 3.54
C HIS A 155 -14.86 -0.01 3.23
N LEU A 156 -14.21 0.80 2.39
CA LEU A 156 -14.74 2.07 1.88
C LEU A 156 -15.64 1.91 0.65
N GLY A 157 -15.93 0.67 0.23
CA GLY A 157 -16.88 0.35 -0.84
C GLY A 157 -16.29 0.25 -2.25
N TYR A 158 -14.96 0.39 -2.40
CA TYR A 158 -14.30 0.24 -3.70
C TYR A 158 -14.27 -1.22 -4.16
N ALA A 159 -14.41 -1.46 -5.45
CA ALA A 159 -14.14 -2.76 -6.06
C ALA A 159 -12.63 -2.89 -6.32
N VAL A 160 -11.91 -3.49 -5.36
CA VAL A 160 -10.46 -3.66 -5.41
C VAL A 160 -10.09 -4.97 -6.10
N ALA A 161 -9.23 -4.90 -7.11
CA ALA A 161 -8.53 -6.05 -7.70
C ALA A 161 -7.07 -6.00 -7.30
N ARG A 162 -6.58 -7.06 -6.64
CA ARG A 162 -5.17 -7.24 -6.26
C ARG A 162 -4.45 -7.98 -7.37
N GLU A 163 -3.38 -7.39 -7.91
CA GLU A 163 -2.61 -7.97 -9.00
C GLU A 163 -1.15 -8.17 -8.61
N TYR A 164 -0.60 -9.32 -8.97
CA TYR A 164 0.83 -9.61 -8.87
C TYR A 164 1.41 -9.59 -10.28
N TYR A 165 2.39 -8.73 -10.55
CA TYR A 165 3.12 -8.73 -11.82
C TYR A 165 4.25 -9.76 -11.78
N VAL A 166 4.21 -10.74 -12.67
CA VAL A 166 5.17 -11.83 -12.79
C VAL A 166 6.16 -11.52 -13.91
N ASN A 167 7.40 -11.24 -13.53
CA ASN A 167 8.53 -11.10 -14.46
C ASN A 167 9.04 -12.48 -14.91
N ASP A 168 8.26 -13.17 -15.75
CA ASP A 168 8.54 -14.51 -16.28
C ASP A 168 9.27 -14.49 -17.64
N ALA A 169 9.87 -13.35 -18.01
CA ALA A 169 10.60 -13.17 -19.27
C ALA A 169 12.02 -12.62 -19.06
N GLY A 170 12.85 -12.71 -20.09
CA GLY A 170 14.17 -12.07 -20.10
C GLY A 170 15.33 -12.92 -19.57
N ASN A 171 16.44 -12.26 -19.23
CA ASN A 171 17.71 -12.94 -18.96
C ASN A 171 17.77 -13.64 -17.60
N GLN A 172 17.10 -13.08 -16.58
CA GLN A 172 17.12 -13.62 -15.22
C GLN A 172 16.49 -15.02 -15.17
N VAL A 173 15.33 -15.19 -15.81
CA VAL A 173 14.67 -16.50 -15.85
C VAL A 173 15.49 -17.54 -16.63
N ARG A 174 16.22 -17.12 -17.68
CA ARG A 174 17.17 -17.99 -18.40
C ARG A 174 18.33 -18.43 -17.50
N LEU A 175 18.93 -17.49 -16.76
CA LEU A 175 20.01 -17.79 -15.82
C LEU A 175 19.54 -18.75 -14.71
N LEU A 176 18.29 -18.64 -14.25
CA LEU A 176 17.70 -19.61 -13.33
C LEU A 176 17.68 -21.02 -13.95
N ALA A 177 17.16 -21.16 -15.17
CA ALA A 177 17.10 -22.45 -15.85
C ALA A 177 18.49 -23.06 -16.09
N GLU A 178 19.48 -22.25 -16.48
CA GLU A 178 20.88 -22.67 -16.63
C GLU A 178 21.48 -23.13 -15.29
N SER A 179 21.16 -22.43 -14.20
CA SER A 179 21.62 -22.78 -12.85
C SER A 179 20.99 -24.09 -12.34
N VAL A 180 19.68 -24.26 -12.54
CA VAL A 180 18.97 -25.51 -12.22
C VAL A 180 19.52 -26.67 -13.05
N ARG A 181 19.80 -26.45 -14.35
CA ARG A 181 20.42 -27.47 -15.20
C ARG A 181 21.78 -27.92 -14.69
N ALA A 182 22.63 -26.99 -14.26
CA ALA A 182 23.93 -27.32 -13.68
C ALA A 182 23.77 -28.19 -12.42
N ARG A 183 22.82 -27.86 -11.54
CA ARG A 183 22.49 -28.67 -10.36
C ARG A 183 21.90 -30.04 -10.72
N CYS A 184 21.04 -30.13 -11.73
CA CYS A 184 20.53 -31.41 -12.22
C CYS A 184 21.66 -32.34 -12.67
N LEU A 185 22.63 -31.80 -13.41
CA LEU A 185 23.80 -32.55 -13.88
C LEU A 185 24.70 -32.98 -12.71
N GLU A 186 24.95 -32.08 -11.75
CA GLU A 186 25.69 -32.36 -10.51
C GLU A 186 25.07 -33.54 -9.76
N LEU A 187 23.75 -33.51 -9.54
CA LEU A 187 23.01 -34.60 -8.89
C LEU A 187 23.00 -35.91 -9.70
N ALA A 188 23.30 -35.85 -11.01
CA ALA A 188 23.46 -37.01 -11.88
C ALA A 188 24.92 -37.50 -11.97
N GLY A 189 25.84 -36.94 -11.17
CA GLY A 189 27.25 -37.28 -11.17
C GLY A 189 28.05 -36.69 -12.34
N LYS A 190 27.47 -35.73 -13.07
CA LYS A 190 28.14 -34.97 -14.15
C LYS A 190 28.53 -33.58 -13.62
N HIS A 191 29.59 -32.99 -14.16
CA HIS A 191 30.02 -31.65 -13.76
C HIS A 191 29.68 -30.64 -14.85
N LEU A 192 28.98 -29.57 -14.46
CA LEU A 192 28.80 -28.35 -15.25
C LEU A 192 28.96 -27.19 -14.28
N ASP A 193 29.87 -26.25 -14.61
CA ASP A 193 30.04 -25.06 -13.81
C ASP A 193 28.75 -24.23 -13.79
N LEU A 194 28.40 -23.72 -12.60
CA LEU A 194 27.32 -22.75 -12.49
C LEU A 194 27.71 -21.48 -13.24
N PRO A 195 26.75 -20.84 -13.95
CA PRO A 195 27.00 -19.53 -14.54
C PRO A 195 27.49 -18.55 -13.46
N ALA A 196 28.46 -17.70 -13.79
CA ALA A 196 29.03 -16.74 -12.83
C ALA A 196 27.99 -15.74 -12.29
N GLU A 197 27.00 -15.39 -13.11
CA GLU A 197 25.84 -14.56 -12.73
C GLU A 197 24.59 -15.43 -12.46
N GLY A 198 24.79 -16.73 -12.28
CA GLY A 198 23.73 -17.69 -12.01
C GLY A 198 23.23 -17.60 -10.57
N TYR A 199 22.26 -18.44 -10.27
CA TYR A 199 21.67 -18.54 -8.95
C TYR A 199 22.35 -19.68 -8.18
N HIS A 200 22.88 -19.35 -7.00
CA HIS A 200 23.69 -20.27 -6.21
C HIS A 200 23.02 -20.78 -4.93
N GLY A 201 21.86 -20.21 -4.57
CA GLY A 201 21.14 -20.53 -3.35
C GLY A 201 20.64 -21.96 -3.28
N ASP A 202 20.38 -22.44 -2.07
CA ASP A 202 19.98 -23.83 -1.84
C ASP A 202 18.65 -24.18 -2.52
N TYR A 203 17.73 -23.22 -2.67
CA TYR A 203 16.47 -23.41 -3.41
C TYR A 203 16.68 -23.85 -4.87
N VAL A 204 17.82 -23.53 -5.50
CA VAL A 204 18.12 -23.98 -6.87
C VAL A 204 18.37 -25.49 -6.89
N LYS A 205 18.98 -26.03 -5.83
CA LYS A 205 19.17 -27.48 -5.67
C LYS A 205 17.83 -28.16 -5.43
N ASP A 206 16.98 -27.59 -4.57
CA ASP A 206 15.64 -28.13 -4.31
C ASP A 206 14.80 -28.22 -5.61
N ILE A 207 14.83 -27.18 -6.44
CA ILE A 207 14.16 -27.20 -7.75
C ILE A 207 14.75 -28.28 -8.67
N ALA A 208 16.08 -28.45 -8.67
CA ALA A 208 16.74 -29.46 -9.48
C ALA A 208 16.38 -30.89 -9.03
N GLU A 209 16.27 -31.13 -7.72
CA GLU A 209 15.80 -32.40 -7.16
C GLU A 209 14.35 -32.68 -7.58
N ASP A 210 13.45 -31.72 -7.38
CA ASP A 210 12.03 -31.82 -7.76
C ASP A 210 11.86 -32.03 -9.29
N PHE A 211 12.67 -31.35 -10.11
CA PHE A 211 12.65 -31.52 -11.56
C PHE A 211 13.08 -32.94 -11.96
N ARG A 212 14.19 -33.45 -11.40
CA ARG A 212 14.69 -34.79 -11.73
C ARG A 212 13.75 -35.91 -11.32
N GLN A 213 12.99 -35.73 -10.24
CA GLN A 213 11.97 -36.70 -9.83
C GLN A 213 10.86 -36.85 -10.88
N SER A 214 10.54 -35.77 -11.61
CA SER A 214 9.49 -35.74 -12.61
C SER A 214 9.99 -35.88 -14.06
N HIS A 215 11.29 -35.64 -14.31
CA HIS A 215 11.89 -35.57 -15.65
C HIS A 215 13.29 -36.22 -15.66
N ALA A 216 13.34 -37.55 -15.44
CA ALA A 216 14.59 -38.30 -15.28
C ALA A 216 15.63 -38.08 -16.41
N ASP A 217 15.18 -37.96 -17.66
CA ASP A 217 16.04 -37.78 -18.85
C ASP A 217 15.98 -36.36 -19.46
N GLY A 218 15.24 -35.42 -18.84
CA GLY A 218 14.93 -34.10 -19.41
C GLY A 218 15.98 -33.00 -19.21
N MET A 219 17.21 -33.34 -18.81
CA MET A 219 18.23 -32.36 -18.37
C MET A 219 18.85 -31.52 -19.51
N GLU A 220 18.58 -31.88 -20.77
CA GLU A 220 19.03 -31.14 -21.94
C GLU A 220 17.97 -30.13 -22.44
N ASP A 221 16.71 -30.31 -22.05
CA ASP A 221 15.62 -29.41 -22.43
C ASP A 221 15.54 -28.22 -21.46
N LEU A 222 16.28 -27.16 -21.80
CA LEU A 222 16.25 -25.90 -21.05
C LEU A 222 14.85 -25.27 -20.99
N SER A 223 14.00 -25.48 -21.99
CA SER A 223 12.64 -24.93 -21.98
C SER A 223 11.78 -25.64 -20.93
N ALA A 224 11.86 -26.97 -20.84
CA ALA A 224 11.18 -27.74 -19.81
C ALA A 224 11.68 -27.35 -18.41
N ILE A 225 13.00 -27.22 -18.23
CA ILE A 225 13.60 -26.78 -16.96
C ILE A 225 13.10 -25.38 -16.59
N LEU A 226 13.09 -24.44 -17.53
CA LEU A 226 12.60 -23.08 -17.31
C LEU A 226 11.14 -23.06 -16.87
N SER A 227 10.25 -23.69 -17.63
CA SER A 227 8.81 -23.73 -17.32
C SER A 227 8.53 -24.40 -15.97
N PHE A 228 9.27 -25.47 -15.64
CA PHE A 228 9.15 -26.12 -14.34
C PHE A 228 9.64 -25.21 -13.20
N SER A 229 10.82 -24.62 -13.36
CA SER A 229 11.44 -23.76 -12.35
C SER A 229 10.56 -22.55 -12.04
N LEU A 230 10.04 -21.87 -13.07
CA LEU A 230 9.13 -20.74 -12.89
C LEU A 230 7.85 -21.14 -12.17
N ARG A 231 7.23 -22.27 -12.56
CA ARG A 231 6.03 -22.78 -11.88
C ARG A 231 6.31 -23.09 -10.41
N ARG A 232 7.41 -23.79 -10.13
CA ARG A 232 7.81 -24.19 -8.78
C ARG A 232 8.11 -22.98 -7.88
N MET A 233 8.75 -21.96 -8.44
CA MET A 233 9.03 -20.69 -7.75
C MET A 233 7.75 -19.91 -7.47
N LEU A 234 6.88 -19.75 -8.47
CA LEU A 234 5.60 -19.06 -8.29
C LEU A 234 4.71 -19.75 -7.26
N GLN A 235 4.65 -21.08 -7.25
CA GLN A 235 3.91 -21.83 -6.22
C GLN A 235 4.48 -21.59 -4.81
N GLY A 236 5.80 -21.50 -4.67
CA GLY A 236 6.44 -21.16 -3.40
C GLY A 236 6.10 -19.74 -2.94
N ILE A 237 6.20 -18.77 -3.84
CA ILE A 237 5.85 -17.37 -3.60
C ILE A 237 4.37 -17.23 -3.20
N GLU A 238 3.47 -17.87 -3.95
CA GLU A 238 2.04 -17.86 -3.66
C GLU A 238 1.73 -18.47 -2.29
N LYS A 239 2.37 -19.59 -1.94
CA LYS A 239 2.22 -20.21 -0.63
C LYS A 239 2.74 -19.30 0.50
N ASP A 240 3.91 -18.69 0.32
CA ASP A 240 4.48 -17.75 1.28
C ASP A 240 3.54 -16.55 1.50
N LEU A 241 2.94 -16.03 0.44
CA LEU A 241 1.98 -14.94 0.51
C LEU A 241 0.66 -15.36 1.17
N ASP A 242 0.11 -16.55 0.87
CA ASP A 242 -1.12 -17.05 1.51
C ASP A 242 -0.92 -17.29 3.01
N ASP A 243 0.21 -17.89 3.41
CA ASP A 243 0.57 -18.06 4.82
C ASP A 243 0.82 -16.70 5.50
N PHE A 244 1.33 -15.71 4.76
CA PHE A 244 1.46 -14.32 5.19
C PHE A 244 0.10 -13.57 5.20
N GLY A 245 -0.97 -14.20 4.72
CA GLY A 245 -2.31 -13.63 4.72
C GLY A 245 -2.64 -12.71 3.55
N VAL A 246 -1.96 -12.85 2.43
CA VAL A 246 -2.15 -12.06 1.22
C VAL A 246 -2.62 -12.97 0.10
N ARG A 247 -3.69 -12.57 -0.59
CA ARG A 247 -4.23 -13.26 -1.76
C ARG A 247 -4.38 -12.29 -2.91
N PHE A 248 -4.04 -12.75 -4.11
CA PHE A 248 -4.16 -11.98 -5.33
C PHE A 248 -5.36 -12.47 -6.15
N ASP A 249 -6.03 -11.53 -6.80
CA ASP A 249 -7.14 -11.81 -7.72
C ASP A 249 -6.61 -12.15 -9.12
N ALA A 250 -5.42 -11.65 -9.47
CA ALA A 250 -4.75 -11.93 -10.74
C ALA A 250 -3.23 -12.03 -10.60
N TRP A 251 -2.64 -12.96 -11.35
CA TRP A 251 -1.20 -13.06 -11.58
C TRP A 251 -0.93 -12.72 -13.06
N PHE A 252 -0.35 -11.54 -13.31
CA PHE A 252 -0.17 -11.00 -14.65
C PHE A 252 1.24 -11.31 -15.18
N SER A 253 1.33 -12.02 -16.30
CA SER A 253 2.61 -12.46 -16.89
C SER A 253 3.21 -11.41 -17.83
N GLU A 254 4.48 -11.07 -17.64
CA GLU A 254 5.27 -10.23 -18.55
C GLU A 254 5.40 -10.88 -19.94
N ALA A 255 5.65 -12.18 -20.00
CA ALA A 255 5.73 -12.92 -21.25
C ALA A 255 4.43 -12.76 -22.08
N SER A 256 3.28 -12.65 -21.42
CA SER A 256 2.00 -12.40 -22.09
C SER A 256 1.91 -11.03 -22.76
N VAL A 257 2.60 -10.00 -22.26
CA VAL A 257 2.65 -8.65 -22.86
C VAL A 257 3.32 -8.71 -24.23
N ILE A 258 4.43 -9.45 -24.30
CA ILE A 258 5.21 -9.66 -25.52
C ILE A 258 4.42 -10.54 -26.51
N GLN A 259 3.88 -11.67 -26.04
CA GLN A 259 3.15 -12.61 -26.91
C GLN A 259 1.89 -12.00 -27.54
N LYS A 260 1.22 -11.09 -26.83
CA LYS A 260 0.04 -10.37 -27.34
C LYS A 260 0.39 -9.18 -28.24
N GLY A 261 1.67 -8.89 -28.45
CA GLY A 261 2.12 -7.75 -29.26
C GLY A 261 1.78 -6.38 -28.64
N LEU A 262 1.61 -6.31 -27.31
CA LEU A 262 1.25 -5.06 -26.64
C LEU A 262 2.40 -4.05 -26.69
N VAL A 263 3.64 -4.52 -26.60
CA VAL A 263 4.82 -3.65 -26.71
C VAL A 263 4.83 -2.94 -28.05
N GLU A 264 4.69 -3.69 -29.14
CA GLU A 264 4.61 -3.16 -30.50
C GLU A 264 3.45 -2.18 -30.66
N LYS A 265 2.26 -2.54 -30.15
CA LYS A 265 1.06 -1.69 -30.18
C LYS A 265 1.33 -0.31 -29.57
N TYR A 266 1.86 -0.26 -28.35
CA TYR A 266 2.03 1.02 -27.64
C TYR A 266 3.26 1.80 -28.08
N VAL A 267 4.33 1.13 -28.51
CA VAL A 267 5.47 1.82 -29.13
C VAL A 267 5.04 2.47 -30.45
N GLN A 268 4.20 1.81 -31.25
CA GLN A 268 3.64 2.42 -32.46
C GLN A 268 2.74 3.63 -32.11
N ALA A 269 1.90 3.53 -31.08
CA ALA A 269 1.07 4.65 -30.63
C ALA A 269 1.91 5.85 -30.14
N LEU A 270 3.04 5.61 -29.48
CA LEU A 270 4.00 6.67 -29.13
C LEU A 270 4.63 7.29 -30.38
N LYS A 271 4.97 6.46 -31.38
CA LYS A 271 5.54 6.92 -32.66
C LYS A 271 4.57 7.82 -33.42
N ASP A 272 3.30 7.42 -33.50
CA ASP A 272 2.25 8.19 -34.18
C ASP A 272 2.01 9.55 -33.51
N ARG A 273 2.34 9.67 -32.23
CA ARG A 273 2.28 10.91 -31.44
C ARG A 273 3.59 11.70 -31.42
N GLY A 274 4.59 11.30 -32.20
CA GLY A 274 5.89 11.98 -32.27
C GLY A 274 6.74 11.84 -31.00
N CYS A 275 6.41 10.90 -30.11
CA CYS A 275 7.11 10.69 -28.83
C CYS A 275 8.22 9.61 -28.94
N ILE A 276 8.71 9.37 -30.15
CA ILE A 276 9.74 8.39 -30.45
C ILE A 276 10.84 9.03 -31.29
N GLN A 277 12.08 8.71 -30.94
CA GLN A 277 13.26 9.03 -31.73
C GLN A 277 14.02 7.74 -32.07
N GLU A 278 14.38 7.58 -33.34
CA GLU A 278 15.20 6.46 -33.80
C GLU A 278 16.64 6.95 -34.00
N TYR A 279 17.60 6.31 -33.33
CA TYR A 279 19.02 6.66 -33.40
C TYR A 279 19.88 5.41 -33.25
N GLU A 280 20.87 5.24 -34.15
CA GLU A 280 21.79 4.09 -34.17
C GLU A 280 21.09 2.72 -34.07
N ASN A 281 19.98 2.54 -34.80
CA ASN A 281 19.11 1.35 -34.78
C ASN A 281 18.43 1.05 -33.43
N ALA A 282 18.48 1.98 -32.47
CA ALA A 282 17.72 1.93 -31.23
C ALA A 282 16.49 2.86 -31.31
N VAL A 283 15.46 2.51 -30.53
CA VAL A 283 14.22 3.28 -30.40
C VAL A 283 14.17 3.90 -29.01
N TRP A 284 14.00 5.21 -28.94
CA TRP A 284 14.04 5.99 -27.71
C TRP A 284 12.71 6.68 -27.49
N PHE A 285 12.26 6.68 -26.24
CA PHE A 285 11.10 7.47 -25.81
C PHE A 285 11.50 8.93 -25.60
N VAL A 286 10.73 9.84 -26.19
CA VAL A 286 10.86 11.29 -25.98
C VAL A 286 9.59 11.77 -25.29
N ALA A 287 9.73 12.38 -24.12
CA ALA A 287 8.57 12.91 -23.39
C ALA A 287 7.98 14.13 -24.14
N PRO A 288 6.67 14.41 -23.98
CA PRO A 288 6.05 15.55 -24.64
C PRO A 288 6.74 16.87 -24.27
N GLY A 289 7.17 17.63 -25.29
CA GLY A 289 7.82 18.93 -25.10
C GLY A 289 9.33 18.88 -24.80
N GLU A 290 9.95 17.70 -24.78
CA GLU A 290 11.40 17.57 -24.70
C GLU A 290 12.04 17.35 -26.09
N GLU A 291 13.26 17.87 -26.28
CA GLU A 291 14.07 17.61 -27.47
C GLU A 291 15.26 16.71 -27.09
N GLY A 292 15.40 15.58 -27.79
CA GLY A 292 16.57 14.69 -27.72
C GLY A 292 16.60 13.75 -26.51
N ALA A 293 16.19 12.50 -26.69
CA ALA A 293 16.27 11.46 -25.65
C ALA A 293 17.57 10.64 -25.69
N GLU A 294 18.41 10.82 -26.71
CA GLU A 294 19.55 9.95 -27.01
C GLU A 294 20.67 9.94 -25.94
N LYS A 295 20.61 10.85 -24.97
CA LYS A 295 21.58 10.93 -23.85
C LYS A 295 21.13 10.18 -22.60
N ASP A 296 19.87 9.77 -22.53
CA ASP A 296 19.30 9.12 -21.36
C ASP A 296 19.00 7.64 -21.66
N LYS A 297 19.96 6.76 -21.34
CA LYS A 297 19.85 5.31 -21.58
C LYS A 297 18.61 4.68 -20.94
N ASP A 298 18.04 5.34 -19.94
CA ASP A 298 16.83 4.88 -19.26
C ASP A 298 15.56 5.08 -20.10
N ARG A 299 15.65 5.80 -21.23
CA ARG A 299 14.53 6.02 -22.17
C ARG A 299 14.57 5.12 -23.41
N VAL A 300 15.54 4.21 -23.49
CA VAL A 300 15.59 3.23 -24.58
C VAL A 300 14.40 2.27 -24.46
N LEU A 301 13.58 2.20 -25.49
CA LEU A 301 12.50 1.21 -25.62
C LEU A 301 12.98 -0.03 -26.36
N ARG A 302 13.75 0.15 -27.45
CA ARG A 302 14.36 -0.95 -28.21
C ARG A 302 15.85 -0.73 -28.37
N ARG A 303 16.62 -1.77 -28.03
CA ARG A 303 18.08 -1.77 -28.16
C ARG A 303 18.50 -1.91 -29.63
N LYS A 304 19.79 -1.62 -29.88
CA LYS A 304 20.41 -1.77 -31.22
C LYS A 304 20.37 -3.20 -31.77
N ASP A 305 20.29 -4.19 -30.87
CA ASP A 305 20.17 -5.61 -31.21
C ASP A 305 18.72 -6.06 -31.49
N GLY A 306 17.77 -5.10 -31.51
CA GLY A 306 16.36 -5.33 -31.80
C GLY A 306 15.52 -5.77 -30.60
N ARG A 307 16.12 -6.06 -29.44
CA ARG A 307 15.36 -6.50 -28.24
C ARG A 307 14.68 -5.34 -27.53
N TRP A 308 13.47 -5.57 -27.05
CA TRP A 308 12.74 -4.67 -26.17
C TRP A 308 13.43 -4.56 -24.80
N THR A 309 13.33 -3.39 -24.17
CA THR A 309 13.80 -3.15 -22.79
C THR A 309 12.68 -3.38 -21.78
N TYR A 310 13.04 -3.50 -20.48
CA TYR A 310 12.06 -3.49 -19.39
C TYR A 310 11.19 -2.23 -19.40
N PHE A 311 11.77 -1.10 -19.80
CA PHE A 311 10.98 0.12 -19.93
C PHE A 311 9.89 -0.01 -20.99
N ALA A 312 10.15 -0.68 -22.12
CA ALA A 312 9.12 -0.92 -23.13
C ALA A 312 8.02 -1.88 -22.64
N THR A 313 8.36 -2.92 -21.88
CA THR A 313 7.35 -3.82 -21.29
C THR A 313 6.54 -3.11 -20.21
N ASP A 314 7.16 -2.29 -19.36
CA ASP A 314 6.47 -1.49 -18.36
C ASP A 314 5.54 -0.45 -18.97
N VAL A 315 5.95 0.25 -20.03
CA VAL A 315 5.07 1.17 -20.78
C VAL A 315 3.82 0.43 -21.27
N ALA A 316 4.02 -0.73 -21.89
CA ALA A 316 2.92 -1.51 -22.44
C ALA A 316 1.98 -2.07 -21.35
N TYR A 317 2.55 -2.56 -20.25
CA TYR A 317 1.80 -3.09 -19.13
C TYR A 317 0.98 -2.00 -18.42
N HIS A 318 1.55 -0.81 -18.18
CA HIS A 318 0.80 0.28 -17.59
C HIS A 318 -0.28 0.81 -18.56
N ALA A 319 0.01 0.91 -19.86
CA ALA A 319 -1.01 1.27 -20.83
C ALA A 319 -2.18 0.27 -20.87
N ASP A 320 -1.90 -1.03 -20.76
CA ASP A 320 -2.92 -2.07 -20.60
C ASP A 320 -3.74 -1.89 -19.31
N LYS A 321 -3.11 -1.61 -18.16
CA LYS A 321 -3.82 -1.27 -16.90
C LYS A 321 -4.85 -0.15 -17.11
N PHE A 322 -4.47 0.90 -17.82
CA PHE A 322 -5.33 2.05 -18.10
C PHE A 322 -6.53 1.69 -18.99
N GLU A 323 -6.35 0.80 -19.97
CA GLU A 323 -7.41 0.32 -20.84
C GLU A 323 -8.39 -0.64 -20.14
N ARG A 324 -7.98 -1.29 -19.04
CA ARG A 324 -8.84 -2.20 -18.25
C ARG A 324 -9.98 -1.49 -17.48
N GLY A 325 -10.03 -0.15 -17.50
CA GLY A 325 -11.18 0.63 -17.03
C GLY A 325 -11.24 0.82 -15.50
N TYR A 326 -10.11 0.73 -14.80
CA TYR A 326 -10.02 1.06 -13.37
C TYR A 326 -10.01 2.56 -13.16
N GLU A 327 -10.72 3.08 -12.15
CA GLU A 327 -10.68 4.50 -11.84
C GLU A 327 -9.30 4.91 -11.29
N ARG A 328 -8.78 4.10 -10.36
CA ARG A 328 -7.46 4.29 -9.74
C ARG A 328 -6.59 3.07 -9.96
N LEU A 329 -5.32 3.35 -10.27
CA LEU A 329 -4.26 2.37 -10.37
C LEU A 329 -3.28 2.68 -9.26
N ILE A 330 -3.04 1.73 -8.36
CA ILE A 330 -2.16 1.90 -7.23
C ILE A 330 -1.06 0.86 -7.31
N ASP A 331 0.19 1.31 -7.39
CA ASP A 331 1.35 0.45 -7.43
C ASP A 331 2.19 0.68 -6.17
N ILE A 332 2.61 -0.39 -5.50
CA ILE A 332 3.42 -0.33 -4.27
C ILE A 332 4.82 -0.82 -4.55
N TRP A 333 5.76 0.12 -4.61
CA TRP A 333 7.15 -0.14 -5.00
C TRP A 333 8.13 0.20 -3.88
N GLY A 334 9.31 -0.43 -3.92
CA GLY A 334 10.42 -0.02 -3.07
C GLY A 334 10.92 1.38 -3.44
N ALA A 335 11.48 2.09 -2.47
CA ALA A 335 12.00 3.46 -2.65
C ALA A 335 13.17 3.55 -3.67
N ASP A 336 13.83 2.44 -3.97
CA ASP A 336 14.81 2.29 -5.04
C ASP A 336 14.24 2.58 -6.44
N HIS A 337 12.90 2.52 -6.60
CA HIS A 337 12.20 2.84 -7.83
C HIS A 337 11.74 4.31 -7.92
N HIS A 338 12.12 5.17 -6.97
CA HIS A 338 11.69 6.57 -6.95
C HIS A 338 11.97 7.32 -8.27
N GLY A 339 13.19 7.15 -8.81
CA GLY A 339 13.58 7.75 -10.09
C GLY A 339 12.82 7.18 -11.29
N TYR A 340 12.16 6.03 -11.15
CA TYR A 340 11.41 5.40 -12.22
C TYR A 340 10.01 5.99 -12.41
N VAL A 341 9.37 6.43 -11.33
CA VAL A 341 7.98 6.90 -11.34
C VAL A 341 7.73 8.00 -12.38
N PRO A 342 8.54 9.08 -12.48
CA PRO A 342 8.31 10.13 -13.48
C PRO A 342 8.39 9.62 -14.92
N ARG A 343 9.25 8.62 -15.17
CA ARG A 343 9.46 8.01 -16.49
C ARG A 343 8.25 7.17 -16.93
N VAL A 344 7.60 6.44 -16.03
CA VAL A 344 6.36 5.72 -16.32
C VAL A 344 5.19 6.70 -16.49
N LYS A 345 5.09 7.72 -15.62
CA LYS A 345 4.02 8.72 -15.76
C LYS A 345 4.10 9.50 -17.06
N SER A 346 5.30 9.91 -17.49
CA SER A 346 5.48 10.65 -18.73
C SER A 346 5.14 9.82 -19.97
N SER A 347 5.42 8.51 -19.97
CA SER A 347 5.02 7.64 -21.08
C SER A 347 3.51 7.46 -21.17
N LEU A 348 2.81 7.40 -20.04
CA LEU A 348 1.35 7.39 -19.99
C LEU A 348 0.73 8.69 -20.50
N GLN A 349 1.28 9.84 -20.12
CA GLN A 349 0.87 11.15 -20.64
C GLN A 349 1.10 11.25 -22.15
N ALA A 350 2.25 10.79 -22.65
CA ALA A 350 2.54 10.70 -24.07
C ALA A 350 1.55 9.77 -24.80
N LEU A 351 1.05 8.74 -24.12
CA LEU A 351 -0.01 7.87 -24.61
C LEU A 351 -1.42 8.47 -24.49
N GLY A 352 -1.55 9.73 -24.04
CA GLY A 352 -2.82 10.44 -23.89
C GLY A 352 -3.66 9.99 -22.71
N PHE A 353 -3.07 9.26 -21.75
CA PHE A 353 -3.74 8.88 -20.52
C PHE A 353 -3.57 9.94 -19.44
N ASP A 354 -4.55 10.01 -18.53
CA ASP A 354 -4.45 10.79 -17.30
C ASP A 354 -3.54 10.09 -16.28
N ALA A 355 -2.26 10.42 -16.28
CA ALA A 355 -1.27 9.83 -15.38
C ALA A 355 -1.48 10.14 -13.89
N ASP A 356 -2.42 11.01 -13.53
CA ASP A 356 -2.76 11.26 -12.12
C ASP A 356 -3.62 10.13 -11.53
N ARG A 357 -4.25 9.30 -12.39
CA ARG A 357 -4.91 8.04 -11.96
C ARG A 357 -3.94 6.98 -11.48
N LEU A 358 -2.64 7.08 -11.83
CA LEU A 358 -1.58 6.22 -11.33
C LEU A 358 -0.99 6.79 -10.04
N HIS A 359 -1.20 6.09 -8.94
CA HIS A 359 -0.65 6.40 -7.64
C HIS A 359 0.45 5.40 -7.29
N VAL A 360 1.70 5.85 -7.21
CA VAL A 360 2.81 5.00 -6.77
C VAL A 360 3.09 5.27 -5.30
N VAL A 361 2.90 4.26 -4.47
CA VAL A 361 3.27 4.28 -3.04
C VAL A 361 4.68 3.71 -2.92
N LEU A 362 5.64 4.57 -2.61
CA LEU A 362 7.03 4.17 -2.37
C LEU A 362 7.21 3.81 -0.90
N TYR A 363 7.72 2.60 -0.63
CA TYR A 363 8.08 2.20 0.73
C TYR A 363 9.59 2.08 0.92
N GLN A 364 10.08 2.52 2.08
CA GLN A 364 11.49 2.39 2.43
C GLN A 364 11.83 0.94 2.77
N LEU A 365 13.09 0.56 2.52
CA LEU A 365 13.57 -0.79 2.83
C LEU A 365 13.53 -1.09 4.34
N VAL A 366 13.45 -2.38 4.66
CA VAL A 366 13.44 -2.90 6.04
C VAL A 366 14.86 -3.25 6.46
N SER A 367 15.27 -2.77 7.63
CA SER A 367 16.50 -3.18 8.30
C SER A 367 16.14 -4.22 9.37
N LEU A 368 16.75 -5.40 9.30
CA LEU A 368 16.56 -6.44 10.31
C LEU A 368 17.49 -6.22 11.50
N LEU A 369 16.91 -6.29 12.70
CA LEU A 369 17.64 -6.28 13.97
C LEU A 369 17.39 -7.58 14.74
N ARG A 370 18.31 -7.93 15.64
CA ARG A 370 18.12 -8.99 16.63
C ARG A 370 18.66 -8.49 17.96
N GLY A 371 17.75 -8.20 18.90
CA GLY A 371 18.13 -7.65 20.20
C GLY A 371 18.85 -6.30 20.08
N GLY A 372 18.40 -5.45 19.18
CA GLY A 372 18.95 -4.12 18.89
C GLY A 372 20.19 -4.10 17.99
N ALA A 373 20.76 -5.26 17.64
CA ALA A 373 21.94 -5.33 16.76
C ALA A 373 21.53 -5.61 15.30
N PRO A 374 22.12 -4.93 14.31
CA PRO A 374 21.87 -5.20 12.89
C PRO A 374 22.20 -6.65 12.51
N VAL A 375 21.28 -7.27 11.77
CA VAL A 375 21.48 -8.60 11.18
C VAL A 375 21.83 -8.41 9.70
N SER A 376 22.84 -9.13 9.23
CA SER A 376 23.15 -9.14 7.79
C SER A 376 21.94 -9.66 7.02
N MET A 377 21.50 -8.86 6.04
CA MET A 377 20.40 -9.25 5.16
C MET A 377 20.79 -10.40 4.23
N SER A 378 22.10 -10.66 4.06
CA SER A 378 22.65 -11.79 3.33
C SER A 378 23.33 -12.79 4.27
N LYS A 379 23.11 -14.08 4.02
CA LYS A 379 23.77 -15.24 4.60
C LYS A 379 25.15 -15.41 3.98
N ARG A 380 25.99 -16.22 4.65
CA ARG A 380 27.32 -16.60 4.16
C ARG A 380 27.28 -17.36 2.82
N SER A 381 26.14 -17.95 2.45
CA SER A 381 25.91 -18.61 1.15
C SER A 381 25.63 -17.61 0.01
N GLY A 382 25.40 -16.33 0.31
CA GLY A 382 24.93 -15.33 -0.65
C GLY A 382 23.41 -15.14 -0.68
N ASP A 383 22.64 -15.95 0.06
CA ASP A 383 21.17 -15.86 0.10
C ASP A 383 20.65 -14.80 1.07
N PHE A 384 19.47 -14.24 0.83
CA PHE A 384 18.86 -13.28 1.74
C PHE A 384 18.04 -13.96 2.86
N ILE A 385 17.77 -13.25 3.96
CA ILE A 385 16.76 -13.69 4.93
C ILE A 385 15.38 -13.67 4.24
N THR A 386 14.79 -14.85 4.14
CA THR A 386 13.51 -15.03 3.44
C THR A 386 12.32 -14.59 4.29
N LEU A 387 11.22 -14.23 3.63
CA LEU A 387 9.95 -13.96 4.29
C LEU A 387 9.47 -15.19 5.06
N ARG A 388 9.66 -16.39 4.49
CA ARG A 388 9.35 -17.67 5.13
C ARG A 388 10.05 -17.82 6.48
N GLU A 389 11.38 -17.60 6.53
CA GLU A 389 12.14 -17.71 7.78
C GLU A 389 11.65 -16.73 8.85
N VAL A 390 11.36 -15.49 8.45
CA VAL A 390 10.84 -14.48 9.38
C VAL A 390 9.46 -14.90 9.88
N LEU A 391 8.58 -15.38 9.00
CA LEU A 391 7.24 -15.83 9.33
C LEU A 391 7.27 -17.02 10.30
N ASP A 392 8.13 -18.00 10.06
CA ASP A 392 8.30 -19.17 10.92
C ASP A 392 8.90 -18.79 12.29
N GLU A 393 9.74 -17.75 12.35
CA GLU A 393 10.36 -17.30 13.59
C GLU A 393 9.45 -16.44 14.48
N VAL A 394 8.71 -15.48 13.90
CA VAL A 394 7.97 -14.46 14.68
C VAL A 394 6.45 -14.51 14.50
N GLY A 395 5.96 -15.23 13.50
CA GLY A 395 4.53 -15.38 13.22
C GLY A 395 3.93 -14.25 12.37
N ARG A 396 2.81 -14.58 11.70
CA ARG A 396 2.11 -13.73 10.72
C ARG A 396 1.74 -12.36 11.28
N ASP A 397 1.06 -12.33 12.42
CA ASP A 397 0.49 -11.11 12.97
C ASP A 397 1.58 -10.12 13.36
N ALA A 398 2.66 -10.61 13.98
CA ALA A 398 3.83 -9.81 14.33
C ALA A 398 4.45 -9.19 13.08
N CYS A 399 4.80 -9.99 12.05
CA CYS A 399 5.38 -9.44 10.83
C CYS A 399 4.51 -8.35 10.20
N ARG A 400 3.22 -8.65 9.98
CA ARG A 400 2.32 -7.76 9.27
C ARG A 400 2.11 -6.44 10.01
N PHE A 401 1.89 -6.52 11.32
CA PHE A 401 1.63 -5.34 12.12
C PHE A 401 2.86 -4.43 12.19
N PHE A 402 4.04 -4.97 12.45
CA PHE A 402 5.27 -4.17 12.49
C PHE A 402 5.58 -3.53 11.13
N PHE A 403 5.35 -4.23 10.02
CA PHE A 403 5.54 -3.67 8.68
C PHE A 403 4.55 -2.54 8.34
N ALA A 404 3.36 -2.57 8.92
CA ALA A 404 2.34 -1.53 8.75
C ALA A 404 2.43 -0.40 9.80
N LEU A 405 3.18 -0.58 10.89
CA LEU A 405 3.24 0.35 12.03
C LEU A 405 3.79 1.74 11.67
N ARG A 406 4.63 1.80 10.63
CA ARG A 406 5.25 3.06 10.16
C ARG A 406 4.76 3.37 8.76
N GLY A 407 4.59 4.67 8.49
CA GLY A 407 4.28 5.16 7.16
C GLY A 407 5.28 4.64 6.11
N PRO A 408 4.86 4.45 4.86
CA PRO A 408 5.67 3.80 3.83
C PRO A 408 7.01 4.53 3.60
N ASN A 409 6.99 5.86 3.64
CA ASN A 409 8.17 6.71 3.42
C ASN A 409 9.17 6.73 4.59
N THR A 410 8.92 6.02 5.69
CA THR A 410 9.79 5.98 6.86
C THR A 410 10.61 4.69 6.87
N ALA A 411 11.92 4.80 7.14
CA ALA A 411 12.78 3.64 7.37
C ALA A 411 12.20 2.79 8.51
N LEU A 412 12.24 1.46 8.35
CA LEU A 412 11.69 0.53 9.32
C LEU A 412 12.78 -0.40 9.83
N GLU A 413 13.01 -0.36 11.13
CA GLU A 413 13.81 -1.35 11.84
C GLU A 413 12.87 -2.42 12.39
N PHE A 414 13.13 -3.67 12.02
CA PHE A 414 12.34 -4.81 12.47
C PHE A 414 13.20 -5.74 13.33
N ASP A 415 12.98 -5.67 14.65
CA ASP A 415 13.70 -6.48 15.63
C ASP A 415 12.97 -7.81 15.87
N LEU A 416 13.63 -8.91 15.49
CA LEU A 416 13.10 -10.27 15.59
C LEU A 416 12.88 -10.69 17.05
N GLU A 417 13.73 -10.26 17.99
CA GLU A 417 13.53 -10.59 19.41
C GLU A 417 12.37 -9.81 20.01
N LEU A 418 12.23 -8.51 19.66
CA LEU A 418 11.09 -7.71 20.10
C LEU A 418 9.76 -8.29 19.60
N ALA A 419 9.71 -8.71 18.35
CA ALA A 419 8.52 -9.30 17.73
C ALA A 419 8.06 -10.59 18.42
N LYS A 420 8.95 -11.32 19.10
CA LYS A 420 8.66 -12.54 19.87
C LYS A 420 8.30 -12.30 21.34
N LYS A 421 8.54 -11.09 21.88
CA LYS A 421 8.28 -10.84 23.31
C LYS A 421 6.78 -10.87 23.61
N HIS A 422 6.43 -11.47 24.75
CA HIS A 422 5.09 -11.41 25.34
C HIS A 422 5.04 -10.33 26.43
N THR A 423 5.41 -9.10 26.05
CA THR A 423 5.46 -7.93 26.95
C THR A 423 4.78 -6.74 26.28
N GLU A 424 4.49 -5.68 27.05
CA GLU A 424 3.89 -4.44 26.54
C GLU A 424 4.77 -3.70 25.51
N GLU A 425 6.08 -4.00 25.48
CA GLU A 425 7.00 -3.48 24.45
C GLU A 425 6.67 -4.01 23.04
N ASN A 426 6.05 -5.20 22.95
CA ASN A 426 5.58 -5.74 21.68
C ASN A 426 4.15 -5.22 21.43
N PRO A 427 3.95 -4.31 20.46
CA PRO A 427 2.65 -3.70 20.22
C PRO A 427 1.60 -4.71 19.78
N VAL A 428 1.98 -5.82 19.13
CA VAL A 428 1.05 -6.87 18.72
C VAL A 428 0.53 -7.61 19.93
N TYR A 429 1.43 -8.06 20.81
CA TYR A 429 1.05 -8.72 22.05
C TYR A 429 0.19 -7.80 22.91
N TYR A 430 0.55 -6.52 23.04
CA TYR A 430 -0.22 -5.53 23.78
C TYR A 430 -1.67 -5.43 23.28
N LEU A 431 -1.88 -5.29 21.96
CA LEU A 431 -3.22 -5.20 21.37
C LEU A 431 -4.02 -6.50 21.52
N GLN A 432 -3.39 -7.64 21.27
CA GLN A 432 -4.03 -8.95 21.44
C GLN A 432 -4.44 -9.19 22.91
N TYR A 433 -3.58 -8.81 23.85
CA TYR A 433 -3.86 -8.91 25.28
C TYR A 433 -5.00 -7.98 25.70
N ALA A 434 -5.01 -6.72 25.23
CA ALA A 434 -6.10 -5.78 25.45
C ALA A 434 -7.44 -6.33 24.93
N HIS A 435 -7.45 -6.85 23.69
CA HIS A 435 -8.62 -7.51 23.11
C HIS A 435 -9.08 -8.72 23.93
N ALA A 436 -8.16 -9.62 24.31
CA ALA A 436 -8.48 -10.79 25.12
C ALA A 436 -9.08 -10.43 26.49
N ARG A 437 -8.58 -9.35 27.11
CA ARG A 437 -9.10 -8.81 28.37
C ARG A 437 -10.52 -8.26 28.20
N ILE A 438 -10.77 -7.48 27.14
CA ILE A 438 -12.11 -6.99 26.80
C ILE A 438 -13.08 -8.15 26.58
N CYS A 439 -12.70 -9.15 25.78
CA CYS A 439 -13.52 -10.36 25.59
C CYS A 439 -13.77 -11.10 26.91
N SER A 440 -12.79 -11.14 27.81
CA SER A 440 -12.96 -11.77 29.13
C SER A 440 -13.98 -11.06 29.99
N ILE A 441 -13.98 -9.72 29.98
CA ILE A 441 -15.00 -8.92 30.69
C ILE A 441 -16.39 -9.28 30.18
N PHE A 442 -16.58 -9.33 28.86
CA PHE A 442 -17.87 -9.73 28.28
C PHE A 442 -18.27 -11.17 28.64
N ARG A 443 -17.33 -12.12 28.62
CA ARG A 443 -17.61 -13.51 29.03
C ARG A 443 -18.05 -13.59 30.50
N GLU A 444 -17.38 -12.88 31.40
CA GLU A 444 -17.76 -12.88 32.82
C GLU A 444 -19.10 -12.18 33.07
N ALA A 445 -19.39 -11.08 32.36
CA ALA A 445 -20.68 -10.40 32.44
C ALA A 445 -21.88 -11.29 32.01
N VAL A 446 -21.67 -12.16 31.02
CA VAL A 446 -22.67 -13.16 30.62
C VAL A 446 -22.86 -14.21 31.71
N LYS A 447 -21.78 -14.71 32.32
CA LYS A 447 -21.87 -15.70 33.41
C LYS A 447 -22.58 -15.16 34.65
N SER A 448 -22.37 -13.88 34.99
CA SER A 448 -23.00 -13.25 36.15
C SER A 448 -24.49 -12.91 35.94
N LYS A 449 -25.09 -13.28 34.78
CA LYS A 449 -26.47 -12.91 34.38
C LYS A 449 -26.74 -11.41 34.45
N SER A 450 -25.69 -10.60 34.31
CA SER A 450 -25.79 -9.14 34.30
C SER A 450 -26.10 -8.57 32.90
N GLY A 451 -26.25 -9.44 31.90
CA GLY A 451 -26.67 -9.08 30.54
C GLY A 451 -28.18 -8.91 30.43
N GLY A 452 -28.70 -7.77 30.87
CA GLY A 452 -30.05 -7.33 30.52
C GLY A 452 -30.13 -6.95 29.04
N SER A 453 -31.29 -7.18 28.41
CA SER A 453 -31.55 -6.87 27.00
C SER A 453 -31.66 -5.36 26.69
N ASP A 454 -31.77 -4.52 27.71
CA ASP A 454 -31.82 -3.05 27.58
C ASP A 454 -30.51 -2.42 28.09
N LEU A 455 -29.64 -2.06 27.15
CA LEU A 455 -28.42 -1.28 27.42
C LEU A 455 -28.78 0.18 27.68
N THR A 456 -28.78 0.59 28.95
CA THR A 456 -28.96 2.00 29.34
C THR A 456 -27.63 2.75 29.32
N LEU A 457 -27.22 3.23 28.13
CA LEU A 457 -25.93 3.94 27.95
C LEU A 457 -25.82 5.23 28.78
N SER A 458 -26.94 5.82 29.18
CA SER A 458 -26.95 7.01 30.05
C SER A 458 -26.41 6.77 31.46
N LEU A 459 -26.12 5.52 31.84
CA LEU A 459 -25.44 5.17 33.09
C LEU A 459 -23.91 5.35 33.02
N LEU A 460 -23.34 5.54 31.82
CA LEU A 460 -21.94 5.91 31.66
C LEU A 460 -21.75 7.35 32.14
N LYS A 461 -20.94 7.54 33.18
CA LYS A 461 -20.68 8.84 33.80
C LYS A 461 -19.31 9.41 33.47
N GLU A 462 -18.44 8.59 32.89
CA GLU A 462 -17.10 8.96 32.48
C GLU A 462 -17.13 9.25 30.97
N LYS A 463 -16.66 10.44 30.59
CA LYS A 463 -16.31 10.79 29.21
C LYS A 463 -14.83 10.53 29.01
#